data_AF-A0A813BGM9-F1
#
_entry.id   AF-A0A813BGM9-F1
#
_cell.length_a   1.000
_cell.length_b   1.000
_cell.length_c   1.000
_cell.angle_alpha   90.00
_cell.angle_beta   90.00
_cell.angle_gamma   90.00
#
_symmetry.space_group_name_H-M   'P 1'
#
loop_
_entity.id
_entity.type
_entity.pdbx_description
1 polymer ?
#
loop_
_entity_poly.entity_id
_entity_poly.type
_entity_poly.pdbx_seq_one_letter_code
_entity_poly.pdbx_strand_id
1 'polypeptide(L)'
;MILGELRGDWAMYKDTLDFPSWAAAGFICWRCNITRAQMKDFTSEAHFSCRSAALTSMEFLVRQRAEGKMISAIFSIPLFGPQNCKIDFLHVCDLGTTSDFLGSLLYFIMEFVVSGNSRRDKCVTIFREIDAFYKANNSENRLPKLVPTMLRAELRGKLKSPKLRAKAGEARVLVPCAVQLAEKFLDASVPAQNTMIHACHRLNSMYSCLSEHHWLADRFQQASREFLLLMRGLESHFEDLKLFRIKPKAHLLMELALEQVNPSKHWTYRDESFGHSLALLARRRGGQFSMKAVSNAVLKRFLAGNQLPRLDE
;
A
#
# COMPACT_ATOMS: atom_id res chain seq x y z
N MET A 1 -26.33 -17.77 7.16
CA MET A 1 -25.25 -17.07 6.46
C MET A 1 -24.39 -16.37 7.52
N ILE A 2 -23.13 -16.77 7.67
CA ILE A 2 -22.19 -16.13 8.61
C ILE A 2 -21.35 -15.14 7.80
N LEU A 3 -21.34 -13.87 8.19
CA LEU A 3 -20.43 -12.90 7.58
C LEU A 3 -19.01 -13.21 8.06
N GLY A 4 -18.23 -13.94 7.26
CA GLY A 4 -16.90 -14.41 7.64
C GLY A 4 -15.78 -13.38 7.44
N GLU A 5 -15.97 -12.44 6.50
CA GLU A 5 -14.90 -11.52 6.08
C GLU A 5 -15.48 -10.20 5.58
N LEU A 6 -14.80 -9.10 5.91
CA LEU A 6 -15.00 -7.79 5.33
C LEU A 6 -13.69 -7.30 4.72
N ARG A 7 -13.74 -6.86 3.46
CA ARG A 7 -12.60 -6.31 2.71
C ARG A 7 -12.83 -4.84 2.43
N GLY A 8 -11.76 -4.08 2.48
CA GLY A 8 -11.77 -2.66 2.19
C GLY A 8 -10.44 -2.01 2.53
N ASP A 9 -10.25 -0.79 2.07
CA ASP A 9 -9.09 -0.02 2.42
C ASP A 9 -9.24 0.63 3.81
N TRP A 10 -8.15 1.18 4.33
CA TRP A 10 -8.14 1.81 5.64
C TRP A 10 -9.08 3.04 5.69
N ALA A 11 -9.25 3.76 4.59
CA ALA A 11 -10.18 4.89 4.55
C ALA A 11 -11.63 4.42 4.70
N MET A 12 -12.03 3.35 3.99
CA MET A 12 -13.35 2.74 4.14
C MET A 12 -13.60 2.32 5.59
N TYR A 13 -12.68 1.61 6.23
CA TYR A 13 -12.89 1.19 7.62
C TYR A 13 -13.01 2.39 8.58
N LYS A 14 -12.22 3.43 8.37
CA LYS A 14 -12.33 4.66 9.15
C LYS A 14 -13.70 5.31 8.96
N ASP A 15 -14.15 5.47 7.73
CA ASP A 15 -15.33 6.26 7.42
C ASP A 15 -16.65 5.47 7.63
N THR A 16 -16.61 4.14 7.59
CA THR A 16 -17.81 3.28 7.73
C THR A 16 -17.92 2.56 9.06
N LEU A 17 -16.79 2.26 9.72
CA LEU A 17 -16.73 1.52 10.99
C LEU A 17 -16.12 2.33 12.13
N ASP A 18 -15.81 3.61 11.91
CA ASP A 18 -15.09 4.48 12.84
C ASP A 18 -13.73 3.91 13.30
N PHE A 19 -13.07 3.11 12.46
CA PHE A 19 -11.77 2.55 12.81
C PHE A 19 -10.73 3.67 13.03
N PRO A 20 -9.68 3.42 13.84
CA PRO A 20 -8.59 4.36 14.01
C PRO A 20 -8.00 4.83 12.68
N SER A 21 -7.79 6.14 12.56
CA SER A 21 -7.17 6.77 11.39
C SER A 21 -5.65 6.61 11.44
N TRP A 22 -5.00 6.52 10.26
CA TRP A 22 -3.54 6.61 10.15
C TRP A 22 -2.96 7.91 10.74
N ALA A 23 -3.79 8.96 10.86
CA ALA A 23 -3.42 10.26 11.41
C ALA A 23 -3.96 10.49 12.82
N ALA A 24 -4.56 9.49 13.48
CA ALA A 24 -5.09 9.61 14.83
C ALA A 24 -3.98 10.03 15.82
N ALA A 25 -4.37 10.80 16.85
CA ALA A 25 -3.47 11.22 17.92
C ALA A 25 -3.16 10.08 18.90
N GLY A 26 -4.11 9.15 19.10
CA GLY A 26 -3.94 7.96 19.95
C GLY A 26 -3.46 6.74 19.16
N PHE A 27 -4.21 5.64 19.29
CA PHE A 27 -3.92 4.41 18.57
C PHE A 27 -4.19 4.56 17.09
N ILE A 28 -3.34 3.94 16.26
CA ILE A 28 -3.52 3.95 14.80
C ILE A 28 -4.03 2.61 14.25
N CYS A 29 -3.93 1.52 14.98
CA CYS A 29 -4.31 0.20 14.49
C CYS A 29 -5.61 -0.31 15.12
N TRP A 30 -6.42 -1.06 14.37
CA TRP A 30 -7.57 -1.79 14.90
C TRP A 30 -7.23 -3.20 15.40
N ARG A 31 -6.03 -3.69 15.09
CA ARG A 31 -5.54 -5.01 15.54
C ARG A 31 -4.80 -4.96 16.86
N CYS A 32 -4.22 -3.81 17.20
CA CYS A 32 -3.38 -3.65 18.39
C CYS A 32 -3.43 -2.21 18.95
N ASN A 33 -2.71 -2.00 20.05
CA ASN A 33 -2.61 -0.72 20.76
C ASN A 33 -1.37 0.08 20.37
N ILE A 34 -0.96 0.03 19.11
CA ILE A 34 0.19 0.81 18.66
C ILE A 34 -0.17 2.28 18.43
N THR A 35 0.75 3.17 18.79
CA THR A 35 0.68 4.61 18.52
C THR A 35 1.61 5.01 17.37
N ARG A 36 1.48 6.27 16.89
CA ARG A 36 2.39 6.82 15.87
C ARG A 36 3.85 6.89 16.32
N ALA A 37 4.10 7.02 17.62
CA ALA A 37 5.46 7.05 18.16
C ALA A 37 6.12 5.66 18.11
N GLN A 38 5.32 4.60 18.27
CA GLN A 38 5.79 3.22 18.34
C GLN A 38 5.83 2.51 16.99
N MET A 39 5.14 3.02 15.96
CA MET A 39 4.95 2.36 14.65
C MET A 39 6.23 2.03 13.86
N LYS A 40 7.39 2.51 14.31
CA LYS A 40 8.69 2.33 13.66
C LYS A 40 9.61 1.34 14.40
N ASP A 41 9.17 0.78 15.51
CA ASP A 41 9.96 -0.20 16.27
C ASP A 41 9.82 -1.61 15.67
N PHE A 42 10.56 -1.89 14.59
CA PHE A 42 10.59 -3.24 14.00
C PHE A 42 11.66 -4.16 14.64
N THR A 43 12.37 -3.65 15.65
CA THR A 43 13.55 -4.27 16.25
C THR A 43 13.19 -5.18 17.41
N SER A 44 12.26 -4.74 18.27
CA SER A 44 11.93 -5.44 19.49
C SER A 44 11.12 -6.72 19.22
N GLU A 45 11.40 -7.78 19.99
CA GLU A 45 10.41 -8.84 20.18
C GLU A 45 9.09 -8.26 20.72
N ALA A 46 9.10 -7.06 21.32
CA ALA A 46 7.89 -6.39 21.77
C ALA A 46 6.92 -6.06 20.61
N HIS A 47 7.40 -5.75 19.40
CA HIS A 47 6.52 -5.55 18.24
C HIS A 47 5.96 -6.89 17.69
N PHE A 48 6.64 -8.02 17.95
CA PHE A 48 6.10 -9.38 17.75
C PHE A 48 5.16 -9.79 18.90
N SER A 49 5.44 -9.33 20.12
CA SER A 49 4.57 -9.42 21.29
C SER A 49 3.32 -8.56 21.13
N CYS A 50 3.24 -7.68 20.13
CA CYS A 50 2.00 -6.98 19.80
C CYS A 50 0.89 -7.98 19.39
N ARG A 51 1.24 -9.22 18.98
CA ARG A 51 0.27 -10.34 18.90
C ARG A 51 -0.17 -10.88 20.27
N SER A 52 0.68 -10.83 21.30
CA SER A 52 0.26 -11.11 22.69
C SER A 52 -0.58 -9.97 23.30
N ALA A 53 -0.53 -8.77 22.71
CA ALA A 53 -1.41 -7.63 22.98
C ALA A 53 -2.41 -7.38 21.84
N ALA A 54 -2.73 -8.42 21.04
CA ALA A 54 -3.73 -8.32 20.00
C ALA A 54 -5.08 -7.99 20.65
N LEU A 55 -5.76 -6.98 20.12
CA LEU A 55 -7.06 -6.59 20.66
C LEU A 55 -8.07 -7.70 20.37
N THR A 56 -8.65 -8.22 21.43
CA THR A 56 -9.89 -8.98 21.34
C THR A 56 -11.00 -8.09 20.79
N SER A 57 -12.06 -8.71 20.25
CA SER A 57 -13.21 -7.96 19.76
C SER A 57 -13.82 -7.08 20.86
N MET A 58 -13.87 -7.57 22.10
CA MET A 58 -14.39 -6.79 23.24
C MET A 58 -13.50 -5.61 23.61
N GLU A 59 -12.18 -5.79 23.69
CA GLU A 59 -11.27 -4.68 23.98
C GLU A 59 -11.32 -3.60 22.91
N PHE A 60 -11.43 -3.98 21.64
CA PHE A 60 -11.63 -3.03 20.54
C PHE A 60 -12.91 -2.21 20.73
N LEU A 61 -14.04 -2.84 21.06
CA LEU A 61 -15.31 -2.15 21.27
C LEU A 61 -15.29 -1.23 22.50
N VAL A 62 -14.70 -1.69 23.60
CA VAL A 62 -14.50 -0.89 24.82
C VAL A 62 -13.67 0.36 24.48
N ARG A 63 -12.58 0.19 23.73
CA ARG A 63 -11.73 1.29 23.29
C ARG A 63 -12.48 2.29 22.41
N GLN A 64 -13.25 1.81 21.43
CA GLN A 64 -14.04 2.68 20.56
C GLN A 64 -15.04 3.52 21.37
N ARG A 65 -15.72 2.90 22.36
CA ARG A 65 -16.64 3.62 23.25
C ARG A 65 -15.91 4.64 24.13
N ALA A 66 -14.74 4.30 24.66
CA ALA A 66 -13.92 5.21 25.47
C ALA A 66 -13.43 6.42 24.67
N GLU A 67 -13.18 6.25 23.37
CA GLU A 67 -12.83 7.33 22.43
C GLU A 67 -14.05 8.12 21.92
N GLY A 68 -15.26 7.83 22.41
CA GLY A 68 -16.50 8.52 22.00
C GLY A 68 -16.94 8.21 20.57
N LYS A 69 -16.46 7.12 19.97
CA LYS A 69 -16.81 6.72 18.61
C LYS A 69 -18.08 5.89 18.58
N MET A 70 -18.78 5.92 17.45
CA MET A 70 -19.94 5.06 17.27
C MET A 70 -19.48 3.63 16.98
N ILE A 71 -20.14 2.67 17.61
CA ILE A 71 -19.92 1.25 17.32
C ILE A 71 -20.87 0.88 16.19
N SER A 72 -20.30 0.49 15.05
CA SER A 72 -21.08 0.01 13.91
C SER A 72 -21.92 -1.22 14.29
N ALA A 73 -23.17 -1.25 13.82
CA ALA A 73 -24.09 -2.36 14.04
C ALA A 73 -23.58 -3.69 13.46
N ILE A 74 -22.60 -3.67 12.55
CA ILE A 74 -21.98 -4.88 12.02
C ILE A 74 -21.35 -5.76 13.12
N PHE A 75 -20.91 -5.15 14.23
CA PHE A 75 -20.34 -5.87 15.38
C PHE A 75 -21.39 -6.55 16.27
N SER A 76 -22.69 -6.38 15.97
CA SER A 76 -23.75 -7.19 16.58
C SER A 76 -23.93 -8.56 15.91
N ILE A 77 -23.31 -8.76 14.73
CA ILE A 77 -23.39 -10.03 14.01
C ILE A 77 -22.58 -11.08 14.80
N PRO A 78 -23.18 -12.24 15.14
CA PRO A 78 -22.47 -13.31 15.84
C PRO A 78 -21.18 -13.71 15.11
N LEU A 79 -20.10 -13.87 15.90
CA LEU A 79 -18.76 -14.25 15.43
C LEU A 79 -18.05 -13.21 14.54
N PHE A 80 -18.64 -12.03 14.34
CA PHE A 80 -17.99 -10.93 13.62
C PHE A 80 -17.25 -10.01 14.60
N GLY A 81 -15.99 -9.73 14.29
CA GLY A 81 -15.15 -8.80 15.05
C GLY A 81 -14.13 -8.08 14.18
N PRO A 82 -13.29 -7.21 14.77
CA PRO A 82 -12.25 -6.47 14.03
C PRO A 82 -11.27 -7.39 13.28
N GLN A 83 -11.17 -8.65 13.71
CA GLN A 83 -10.36 -9.68 13.06
C GLN A 83 -10.88 -10.09 11.67
N ASN A 84 -12.18 -9.93 11.43
CA ASN A 84 -12.81 -10.22 10.14
C ASN A 84 -12.59 -9.08 9.12
N CYS A 85 -12.23 -7.88 9.58
CA CYS A 85 -11.86 -6.74 8.73
C CYS A 85 -10.42 -6.89 8.23
N LYS A 86 -10.24 -7.40 7.01
CA LYS A 86 -8.93 -7.76 6.45
C LYS A 86 -8.10 -6.54 6.09
N ILE A 87 -6.79 -6.65 6.34
CA ILE A 87 -5.84 -5.65 5.89
C ILE A 87 -5.64 -5.85 4.39
N ASP A 88 -5.82 -4.77 3.64
CA ASP A 88 -5.66 -4.79 2.20
C ASP A 88 -4.21 -4.59 1.77
N PHE A 89 -3.60 -5.67 1.27
CA PHE A 89 -2.22 -5.67 0.76
C PHE A 89 -2.01 -4.63 -0.35
N LEU A 90 -2.99 -4.43 -1.24
CA LEU A 90 -2.89 -3.48 -2.35
C LEU A 90 -2.62 -2.07 -1.80
N HIS A 91 -3.44 -1.65 -0.85
CA HIS A 91 -3.33 -0.32 -0.27
C HIS A 91 -2.13 -0.18 0.68
N VAL A 92 -1.79 -1.23 1.41
CA VAL A 92 -0.69 -1.22 2.39
C VAL A 92 0.67 -1.28 1.72
N CYS A 93 0.86 -2.16 0.76
CA CYS A 93 2.12 -2.38 0.06
C CYS A 93 2.15 -1.60 -1.25
N ASP A 94 1.43 -2.06 -2.27
CA ASP A 94 1.57 -1.59 -3.65
C ASP A 94 1.37 -0.07 -3.76
N LEU A 95 0.29 0.48 -3.18
CA LEU A 95 0.02 1.93 -3.12
C LEU A 95 0.54 2.61 -1.84
N GLY A 96 1.15 1.86 -0.94
CA GLY A 96 1.66 2.33 0.35
C GLY A 96 3.17 2.22 0.43
N THR A 97 3.64 1.31 1.28
CA THR A 97 5.06 1.15 1.65
C THR A 97 5.96 0.86 0.44
N THR A 98 5.50 0.05 -0.52
CA THR A 98 6.26 -0.24 -1.75
C THR A 98 6.37 0.99 -2.65
N SER A 99 5.27 1.68 -2.93
CA SER A 99 5.31 2.94 -3.69
C SER A 99 6.17 4.00 -3.00
N ASP A 100 6.15 4.08 -1.67
CA ASP A 100 6.99 5.00 -0.92
C ASP A 100 8.47 4.67 -1.13
N PHE A 101 8.88 3.41 -0.94
CA PHE A 101 10.26 2.98 -1.16
C PHE A 101 10.72 3.13 -2.62
N LEU A 102 9.95 2.64 -3.59
CA LEU A 102 10.29 2.74 -5.01
C LEU A 102 10.41 4.20 -5.45
N GLY A 103 9.54 5.08 -4.93
CA GLY A 103 9.63 6.51 -5.16
C GLY A 103 10.95 7.10 -4.67
N SER A 104 11.35 6.74 -3.44
CA SER A 104 12.60 7.19 -2.84
C SER A 104 13.84 6.65 -3.56
N LEU A 105 13.85 5.36 -3.89
CA LEU A 105 14.93 4.72 -4.63
C LEU A 105 15.14 5.37 -6.00
N LEU A 106 14.07 5.46 -6.80
CA LEU A 106 14.16 6.03 -8.13
C LEU A 106 14.49 7.53 -8.09
N TYR A 107 13.98 8.26 -7.09
CA TYR A 107 14.37 9.65 -6.87
C TYR A 107 15.85 9.77 -6.53
N PHE A 108 16.37 8.90 -5.67
CA PHE A 108 17.79 8.90 -5.29
C PHE A 108 18.68 8.63 -6.50
N ILE A 109 18.37 7.58 -7.28
CA ILE A 109 19.10 7.24 -8.51
C ILE A 109 19.05 8.42 -9.50
N MET A 110 17.87 9.02 -9.71
CA MET A 110 17.71 10.17 -10.60
C MET A 110 18.49 11.39 -10.11
N GLU A 111 18.43 11.74 -8.82
CA GLU A 111 18.98 13.00 -8.35
C GLU A 111 20.51 12.92 -8.19
N PHE A 112 21.01 11.81 -7.62
CA PHE A 112 22.38 11.72 -7.10
C PHE A 112 23.31 10.78 -7.87
N VAL A 113 22.76 9.87 -8.69
CA VAL A 113 23.57 8.81 -9.34
C VAL A 113 23.67 9.04 -10.84
N VAL A 114 22.52 9.16 -11.52
CA VAL A 114 22.49 9.30 -12.97
C VAL A 114 22.93 10.71 -13.38
N SER A 115 23.89 10.78 -14.30
CA SER A 115 24.31 12.03 -14.94
C SER A 115 23.29 12.47 -16.00
N GLY A 116 23.11 13.78 -16.18
CA GLY A 116 22.21 14.32 -17.20
C GLY A 116 21.91 15.80 -16.98
N ASN A 117 21.55 16.49 -18.06
CA ASN A 117 21.35 17.95 -18.08
C ASN A 117 20.05 18.38 -17.39
N SER A 118 19.05 17.50 -17.33
CA SER A 118 17.80 17.76 -16.63
C SER A 118 17.27 16.51 -15.92
N ARG A 119 16.45 16.70 -14.87
CA ARG A 119 15.74 15.59 -14.20
C ARG A 119 14.91 14.74 -15.17
N ARG A 120 14.40 15.36 -16.25
CA ARG A 120 13.64 14.66 -17.29
C ARG A 120 14.54 13.70 -18.06
N ASP A 121 15.72 14.14 -18.47
CA ASP A 121 16.68 13.30 -19.20
C ASP A 121 17.14 12.13 -18.32
N LYS A 122 17.40 12.39 -17.04
CA LYS A 122 17.75 11.35 -16.07
C LYS A 122 16.63 10.32 -15.88
N CYS A 123 15.36 10.76 -15.81
CA CYS A 123 14.21 9.83 -15.81
C CYS A 123 14.13 8.98 -17.08
N VAL A 124 14.47 9.55 -18.26
CA VAL A 124 14.50 8.78 -19.51
C VAL A 124 15.55 7.68 -19.46
N THR A 125 16.75 7.98 -18.93
CA THR A 125 17.81 6.97 -18.73
C THR A 125 17.32 5.82 -17.85
N ILE A 126 16.72 6.13 -16.69
CA ILE A 126 16.17 5.10 -15.79
C ILE A 126 15.03 4.32 -16.47
N PHE A 127 14.15 5.01 -17.19
CA PHE A 127 13.00 4.37 -17.84
C PHE A 127 13.41 3.42 -18.98
N ARG A 128 14.54 3.67 -19.66
CA ARG A 128 15.07 2.73 -20.68
C ARG A 128 15.41 1.37 -20.06
N GLU A 129 15.98 1.36 -18.86
CA GLU A 129 16.29 0.12 -18.13
C GLU A 129 15.00 -0.59 -17.68
N ILE A 130 14.01 0.18 -17.21
CA ILE A 130 12.68 -0.36 -16.85
C ILE A 130 11.99 -0.98 -18.07
N ASP A 131 12.01 -0.30 -19.22
CA ASP A 131 11.39 -0.79 -20.46
C ASP A 131 12.10 -2.03 -21.01
N ALA A 132 13.44 -2.08 -20.93
CA ALA A 132 14.22 -3.26 -21.26
C ALA A 132 13.85 -4.45 -20.37
N PHE A 133 13.73 -4.23 -19.05
CA PHE A 133 13.26 -5.25 -18.11
C PHE A 133 11.85 -5.75 -18.47
N TYR A 134 10.90 -4.85 -18.75
CA TYR A 134 9.54 -5.24 -19.10
C TYR A 134 9.46 -6.07 -20.38
N LYS A 135 10.28 -5.75 -21.38
CA LYS A 135 10.39 -6.53 -22.62
C LYS A 135 10.96 -7.92 -22.36
N ALA A 136 12.03 -8.02 -21.57
CA ALA A 136 12.66 -9.29 -21.24
C ALA A 136 11.74 -10.23 -20.42
N ASN A 137 10.87 -9.66 -19.57
CA ASN A 137 10.04 -10.43 -18.65
C ASN A 137 8.56 -10.53 -19.06
N ASN A 138 8.19 -10.08 -20.27
CA ASN A 138 6.80 -10.07 -20.77
C ASN A 138 5.78 -9.48 -19.77
N SER A 139 6.16 -8.40 -19.09
CA SER A 139 5.32 -7.79 -18.04
C SER A 139 4.02 -7.21 -18.62
N GLU A 140 2.86 -7.47 -18.00
CA GLU A 140 1.57 -6.93 -18.48
C GLU A 140 1.27 -5.52 -17.94
N ASN A 141 1.41 -5.33 -16.62
CA ASN A 141 1.01 -4.09 -15.93
C ASN A 141 2.12 -3.01 -15.96
N ARG A 142 2.59 -2.63 -17.15
CA ARG A 142 3.76 -1.75 -17.30
C ARG A 142 3.48 -0.30 -16.91
N LEU A 143 4.48 0.34 -16.30
CA LEU A 143 4.51 1.79 -16.19
C LEU A 143 4.64 2.42 -17.59
N PRO A 144 3.73 3.33 -18.03
CA PRO A 144 3.77 3.86 -19.39
C PRO A 144 4.89 4.88 -19.62
N LYS A 145 5.34 5.55 -18.56
CA LYS A 145 6.42 6.55 -18.57
C LYS A 145 6.92 6.80 -17.16
N LEU A 146 8.13 7.34 -17.04
CA LEU A 146 8.66 7.88 -15.80
C LEU A 146 8.93 9.39 -15.97
N VAL A 147 8.36 10.21 -15.08
CA VAL A 147 8.64 11.66 -15.03
C VAL A 147 8.93 12.11 -13.60
N PRO A 148 9.68 13.21 -13.39
CA PRO A 148 10.12 13.61 -12.05
C PRO A 148 8.98 13.80 -11.04
N THR A 149 7.83 14.31 -11.48
CA THR A 149 6.64 14.54 -10.63
C THR A 149 6.00 13.24 -10.12
N MET A 150 6.29 12.10 -10.76
CA MET A 150 5.89 10.78 -10.29
C MET A 150 6.76 10.28 -9.15
N LEU A 151 7.95 10.86 -8.94
CA LEU A 151 8.90 10.44 -7.91
C LEU A 151 8.85 11.34 -6.68
N ARG A 152 8.75 12.66 -6.89
CA ARG A 152 8.61 13.62 -5.81
C ARG A 152 7.75 14.78 -6.27
N ALA A 153 6.65 15.02 -5.54
CA ALA A 153 5.80 16.16 -5.80
C ALA A 153 6.14 17.32 -4.89
N GLU A 154 6.00 18.51 -5.44
CA GLU A 154 5.96 19.75 -4.69
C GLU A 154 4.50 20.16 -4.48
N LEU A 155 4.16 20.61 -3.27
CA LEU A 155 2.85 21.15 -2.98
C LEU A 155 3.01 22.44 -2.18
N ARG A 156 2.52 23.55 -2.72
CA ARG A 156 2.56 24.88 -2.08
C ARG A 156 3.97 25.26 -1.60
N GLY A 157 4.98 25.09 -2.47
CA GLY A 157 6.38 25.41 -2.15
C GLY A 157 7.08 24.42 -1.22
N LYS A 158 6.40 23.33 -0.79
CA LYS A 158 6.96 22.33 0.12
C LYS A 158 7.19 21.01 -0.60
N LEU A 159 8.43 20.55 -0.61
CA LEU A 159 8.80 19.23 -1.10
C LEU A 159 8.18 18.15 -0.21
N LYS A 160 7.35 17.28 -0.80
CA LYS A 160 6.90 16.07 -0.10
C LYS A 160 8.01 15.02 -0.08
N SER A 161 7.92 14.07 0.84
CA SER A 161 8.74 12.86 0.76
C SER A 161 8.45 12.15 -0.58
N PRO A 162 9.47 11.58 -1.23
CA PRO A 162 9.30 10.81 -2.45
C PRO A 162 8.24 9.71 -2.31
N LYS A 163 7.55 9.43 -3.42
CA LYS A 163 6.57 8.34 -3.56
C LYS A 163 6.30 8.13 -5.03
N LEU A 164 6.40 6.88 -5.49
CA LEU A 164 6.03 6.49 -6.84
C LEU A 164 4.52 6.68 -7.04
N ARG A 165 4.15 7.55 -7.99
CA ARG A 165 2.76 7.75 -8.42
C ARG A 165 2.44 6.84 -9.58
N ALA A 166 2.17 5.58 -9.27
CA ALA A 166 1.79 4.54 -10.21
C ALA A 166 0.50 3.85 -9.75
N LYS A 167 -0.15 3.09 -10.64
CA LYS A 167 -1.22 2.16 -10.25
C LYS A 167 -0.62 1.01 -9.44
N ALA A 168 -1.46 0.33 -8.66
CA ALA A 168 -0.99 -0.76 -7.80
C ALA A 168 -0.30 -1.89 -8.59
N GLY A 169 -0.88 -2.32 -9.72
CA GLY A 169 -0.29 -3.34 -10.58
C GLY A 169 1.06 -2.90 -11.18
N GLU A 170 1.20 -1.61 -11.51
CA GLU A 170 2.43 -1.03 -12.03
C GLU A 170 3.53 -0.99 -10.97
N ALA A 171 3.21 -0.60 -9.74
CA ALA A 171 4.17 -0.61 -8.63
C ALA A 171 4.67 -2.04 -8.33
N ARG A 172 3.76 -3.02 -8.36
CA ARG A 172 4.08 -4.42 -8.12
C ARG A 172 5.08 -5.00 -9.12
N VAL A 173 4.80 -4.85 -10.41
CA VAL A 173 5.66 -5.43 -11.46
C VAL A 173 7.04 -4.78 -11.50
N LEU A 174 7.17 -3.57 -10.95
CA LEU A 174 8.43 -2.86 -10.84
C LEU A 174 9.33 -3.37 -9.69
N VAL A 175 8.80 -4.12 -8.73
CA VAL A 175 9.58 -4.65 -7.59
C VAL A 175 10.80 -5.47 -8.02
N PRO A 176 10.69 -6.50 -8.87
CA PRO A 176 11.87 -7.24 -9.35
C PRO A 176 12.80 -6.37 -10.20
N CYS A 177 12.26 -5.42 -10.97
CA CYS A 177 13.07 -4.45 -11.72
C CYS A 177 13.90 -3.55 -10.80
N ALA A 178 13.37 -3.18 -9.62
CA ALA A 178 14.06 -2.34 -8.66
C ALA A 178 15.36 -2.98 -8.15
N VAL A 179 15.40 -4.32 -8.05
CA VAL A 179 16.64 -5.07 -7.75
C VAL A 179 17.68 -4.83 -8.84
N GLN A 180 17.33 -5.03 -10.11
CA GLN A 180 18.27 -4.84 -11.22
C GLN A 180 18.74 -3.39 -11.33
N LEU A 181 17.86 -2.42 -11.10
CA LEU A 181 18.23 -1.01 -11.08
C LEU A 181 19.19 -0.70 -9.93
N ALA A 182 18.92 -1.24 -8.74
CA ALA A 182 19.78 -1.04 -7.58
C ALA A 182 21.17 -1.65 -7.82
N GLU A 183 21.25 -2.90 -8.27
CA GLU A 183 22.53 -3.57 -8.57
C GLU A 183 23.31 -2.88 -9.69
N LYS A 184 22.62 -2.28 -10.67
CA LYS A 184 23.26 -1.59 -11.79
C LYS A 184 23.79 -0.20 -11.44
N PHE A 185 23.01 0.57 -10.68
CA PHE A 185 23.30 1.99 -10.47
C PHE A 185 23.94 2.28 -9.11
N LEU A 186 23.72 1.45 -8.10
CA LEU A 186 24.18 1.72 -6.75
C LEU A 186 25.51 1.02 -6.45
N ASP A 187 26.32 1.67 -5.62
CA ASP A 187 27.61 1.18 -5.17
C ASP A 187 27.48 0.48 -3.82
N ALA A 188 27.71 -0.83 -3.79
CA ALA A 188 27.66 -1.65 -2.58
C ALA A 188 28.75 -1.31 -1.55
N SER A 189 29.80 -0.58 -1.94
CA SER A 189 30.82 -0.09 -1.00
C SER A 189 30.31 1.10 -0.17
N VAL A 190 29.27 1.80 -0.63
CA VAL A 190 28.63 2.90 0.10
C VAL A 190 27.53 2.34 1.00
N PRO A 191 27.65 2.41 2.34
CA PRO A 191 26.72 1.70 3.24
C PRO A 191 25.23 2.02 3.04
N ALA A 192 24.90 3.28 2.77
CA ALA A 192 23.51 3.70 2.52
C ALA A 192 22.97 3.12 1.20
N GLN A 193 23.79 3.07 0.16
CA GLN A 193 23.42 2.50 -1.13
C GLN A 193 23.32 0.98 -1.05
N ASN A 194 24.27 0.32 -0.36
CA ASN A 194 24.17 -1.10 -0.06
C ASN A 194 22.89 -1.46 0.72
N THR A 195 22.48 -0.61 1.66
CA THR A 195 21.21 -0.75 2.38
C THR A 195 20.01 -0.69 1.42
N MET A 196 20.03 0.19 0.41
CA MET A 196 18.99 0.25 -0.62
C MET A 196 18.96 -1.01 -1.49
N ILE A 197 20.13 -1.54 -1.88
CA ILE A 197 20.25 -2.80 -2.63
C ILE A 197 19.61 -3.94 -1.83
N HIS A 198 20.02 -4.12 -0.57
CA HIS A 198 19.42 -5.13 0.31
C HIS A 198 17.92 -4.93 0.51
N ALA A 199 17.45 -3.68 0.63
CA ALA A 199 16.02 -3.39 0.75
C ALA A 199 15.25 -3.83 -0.50
N CYS A 200 15.81 -3.66 -1.71
CA CYS A 200 15.23 -4.18 -2.94
C CYS A 200 15.12 -5.71 -2.93
N HIS A 201 16.17 -6.42 -2.51
CA HIS A 201 16.14 -7.88 -2.44
C HIS A 201 15.12 -8.41 -1.41
N ARG A 202 15.03 -7.77 -0.23
CA ARG A 202 14.06 -8.15 0.80
C ARG A 202 12.63 -7.86 0.35
N LEU A 203 12.41 -6.72 -0.28
CA LEU A 203 11.12 -6.41 -0.90
C LEU A 203 10.75 -7.44 -1.97
N ASN A 204 11.66 -7.78 -2.88
CA ASN A 204 11.41 -8.77 -3.92
C ASN A 204 11.15 -10.17 -3.33
N SER A 205 11.89 -10.55 -2.28
CA SER A 205 11.66 -11.81 -1.54
C SER A 205 10.30 -11.85 -0.85
N MET A 206 9.80 -10.72 -0.36
CA MET A 206 8.46 -10.61 0.20
C MET A 206 7.40 -10.82 -0.90
N TYR A 207 7.54 -10.17 -2.06
CA TYR A 207 6.59 -10.31 -3.17
C TYR A 207 6.59 -11.71 -3.79
N SER A 208 7.75 -12.40 -3.83
CA SER A 208 7.82 -13.76 -4.37
C SER A 208 7.06 -14.79 -3.54
N CYS A 209 6.72 -14.48 -2.29
CA CYS A 209 5.92 -15.35 -1.43
C CYS A 209 4.41 -15.26 -1.72
N LEU A 210 3.92 -14.27 -2.47
CA LEU A 210 2.48 -13.99 -2.62
C LEU A 210 1.73 -14.97 -3.55
N SER A 211 2.41 -15.92 -4.17
CA SER A 211 1.78 -16.93 -5.02
C SER A 211 0.81 -17.81 -4.20
N GLU A 212 -0.41 -18.00 -4.68
CA GLU A 212 -1.40 -18.88 -4.03
C GLU A 212 -0.91 -20.32 -3.92
N HIS A 213 -0.13 -20.78 -4.90
CA HIS A 213 0.36 -22.16 -4.97
C HIS A 213 1.66 -22.38 -4.19
N HIS A 214 2.28 -21.31 -3.69
CA HIS A 214 3.59 -21.39 -3.04
C HIS A 214 3.72 -20.36 -1.89
N TRP A 215 2.73 -20.35 -1.00
CA TRP A 215 2.73 -19.48 0.18
C TRP A 215 3.80 -19.92 1.18
N LEU A 216 4.80 -19.06 1.38
CA LEU A 216 5.88 -19.28 2.34
C LEU A 216 5.77 -18.24 3.45
N ALA A 217 4.95 -18.57 4.45
CA ALA A 217 4.51 -17.64 5.48
C ALA A 217 5.68 -17.05 6.30
N ASP A 218 6.58 -17.93 6.80
CA ASP A 218 7.77 -17.51 7.56
C ASP A 218 8.73 -16.66 6.72
N ARG A 219 8.90 -17.00 5.44
CA ARG A 219 9.75 -16.23 4.51
C ARG A 219 9.14 -14.86 4.24
N PHE A 220 7.82 -14.76 4.06
CA PHE A 220 7.13 -13.49 3.90
C PHE A 220 7.30 -12.62 5.15
N GLN A 221 7.14 -13.21 6.33
CA GLN A 221 7.29 -12.51 7.59
C GLN A 221 8.72 -11.98 7.78
N GLN A 222 9.71 -12.85 7.58
CA GLN A 222 11.13 -12.49 7.69
C GLN A 222 11.50 -11.38 6.70
N ALA A 223 11.16 -11.55 5.42
CA ALA A 223 11.47 -10.59 4.37
C ALA A 223 10.80 -9.23 4.63
N SER A 224 9.55 -9.22 5.11
CA SER A 224 8.83 -7.99 5.49
C SER A 224 9.53 -7.26 6.63
N ARG A 225 9.93 -7.98 7.69
CA ARG A 225 10.63 -7.41 8.84
C ARG A 225 11.97 -6.82 8.43
N GLU A 226 12.79 -7.60 7.73
CA GLU A 226 14.13 -7.17 7.29
C GLU A 226 14.02 -5.95 6.36
N PHE A 227 13.06 -5.92 5.45
CA PHE A 227 12.79 -4.75 4.61
C PHE A 227 12.45 -3.50 5.45
N LEU A 228 11.56 -3.63 6.45
CA LEU A 228 11.19 -2.51 7.32
C LEU A 228 12.35 -2.03 8.22
N LEU A 229 13.22 -2.94 8.66
CA LEU A 229 14.45 -2.59 9.38
C LEU A 229 15.43 -1.79 8.51
N LEU A 230 15.63 -2.21 7.26
CA LEU A 230 16.45 -1.48 6.29
C LEU A 230 15.85 -0.11 5.97
N MET A 231 14.52 -0.03 5.82
CA MET A 231 13.81 1.25 5.66
C MET A 231 14.03 2.18 6.84
N ARG A 232 14.07 1.66 8.08
CA ARG A 232 14.35 2.47 9.28
C ARG A 232 15.77 3.01 9.25
N GLY A 233 16.75 2.19 8.87
CA GLY A 233 18.13 2.63 8.68
C GLY A 233 18.24 3.74 7.63
N LEU A 234 17.55 3.60 6.49
CA LEU A 234 17.51 4.62 5.43
C LEU A 234 16.81 5.91 5.88
N GLU A 235 15.72 5.80 6.66
CA GLU A 235 15.03 6.99 7.19
C GLU A 235 15.96 7.82 8.08
N SER A 236 16.67 7.15 9.00
CA SER A 236 17.66 7.80 9.87
C SER A 236 18.83 8.39 9.09
N HIS A 237 19.36 7.68 8.09
CA HIS A 237 20.48 8.18 7.29
C HIS A 237 20.10 9.41 6.42
N PHE A 238 18.86 9.47 5.93
CA PHE A 238 18.39 10.53 5.03
C PHE A 238 17.33 11.44 5.67
N GLU A 239 17.42 11.67 6.98
CA GLU A 239 16.42 12.43 7.74
C GLU A 239 16.28 13.86 7.22
N ASP A 240 17.40 14.56 7.01
CA ASP A 240 17.44 15.95 6.54
C ASP A 240 16.78 16.12 5.16
N LEU A 241 17.06 15.17 4.27
CA LEU A 241 16.53 15.18 2.90
C LEU A 241 15.09 14.65 2.83
N LYS A 242 14.61 13.99 3.88
CA LYS A 242 13.30 13.35 4.02
C LYS A 242 13.01 12.37 2.88
N LEU A 243 14.05 11.63 2.44
CA LEU A 243 13.97 10.73 1.29
C LEU A 243 13.22 9.44 1.62
N PHE A 244 13.61 8.71 2.66
CA PHE A 244 13.04 7.39 2.98
C PHE A 244 12.11 7.47 4.18
N ARG A 245 10.95 8.11 4.02
CA ARG A 245 10.03 8.33 5.16
C ARG A 245 9.13 7.13 5.40
N ILE A 246 9.15 6.61 6.63
CA ILE A 246 8.25 5.55 7.08
C ILE A 246 6.89 6.15 7.45
N LYS A 247 5.82 5.52 6.95
CA LYS A 247 4.44 5.93 7.17
C LYS A 247 3.66 4.84 7.91
N PRO A 248 2.48 5.17 8.50
CA PRO A 248 1.68 4.22 9.27
C PRO A 248 1.35 2.88 8.58
N LYS A 249 1.29 2.86 7.24
CA LYS A 249 1.08 1.62 6.47
C LYS A 249 2.22 0.59 6.66
N ALA A 250 3.43 1.00 7.03
CA ALA A 250 4.50 0.09 7.38
C ALA A 250 4.13 -0.82 8.56
N HIS A 251 3.40 -0.29 9.55
CA HIS A 251 2.90 -1.10 10.65
C HIS A 251 1.85 -2.13 10.18
N LEU A 252 0.93 -1.75 9.28
CA LEU A 252 -0.04 -2.71 8.73
C LEU A 252 0.61 -3.79 7.87
N LEU A 253 1.76 -3.50 7.22
CA LEU A 253 2.56 -4.53 6.56
C LEU A 253 3.09 -5.54 7.58
N MET A 254 3.54 -5.06 8.74
CA MET A 254 3.97 -5.96 9.82
C MET A 254 2.80 -6.80 10.36
N GLU A 255 1.61 -6.23 10.52
CA GLU A 255 0.40 -6.98 10.91
C GLU A 255 0.04 -8.06 9.88
N LEU A 256 0.11 -7.76 8.58
CA LEU A 256 -0.06 -8.74 7.50
C LEU A 256 0.96 -9.88 7.59
N ALA A 257 2.23 -9.53 7.82
CA ALA A 257 3.32 -10.49 8.00
C ALA A 257 3.10 -11.40 9.21
N LEU A 258 2.50 -10.88 10.28
CA LEU A 258 2.17 -11.66 11.47
C LEU A 258 0.92 -12.52 11.28
N GLU A 259 -0.01 -12.18 10.39
CA GLU A 259 -1.25 -12.94 10.16
C GLU A 259 -0.97 -14.38 9.69
N GLN A 260 0.17 -14.63 9.04
CA GLN A 260 0.59 -15.93 8.47
C GLN A 260 -0.41 -16.48 7.43
N VAL A 261 -1.30 -15.63 6.91
CA VAL A 261 -2.26 -15.91 5.84
C VAL A 261 -1.79 -15.23 4.57
N ASN A 262 -1.89 -15.92 3.43
CA ASN A 262 -1.50 -15.34 2.14
C ASN A 262 -2.36 -14.10 1.81
N PRO A 263 -1.76 -12.90 1.69
CA PRO A 263 -2.49 -11.67 1.40
C PRO A 263 -3.20 -11.66 0.03
N SER A 264 -2.79 -12.51 -0.91
CA SER A 264 -3.44 -12.60 -2.23
C SER A 264 -4.89 -13.08 -2.15
N LYS A 265 -5.26 -13.81 -1.09
CA LYS A 265 -6.62 -14.37 -0.90
C LYS A 265 -7.67 -13.29 -0.62
N HIS A 266 -7.25 -12.12 -0.16
CA HIS A 266 -8.14 -11.04 0.29
C HIS A 266 -7.72 -9.65 -0.18
N TRP A 267 -6.81 -9.55 -1.16
CA TRP A 267 -6.50 -8.27 -1.78
C TRP A 267 -7.68 -7.74 -2.63
N THR A 268 -7.71 -6.44 -2.87
CA THR A 268 -8.88 -5.75 -3.44
C THR A 268 -8.70 -5.30 -4.89
N TYR A 269 -7.79 -5.92 -5.66
CA TYR A 269 -7.49 -5.51 -7.04
C TYR A 269 -8.71 -5.43 -7.96
N ARG A 270 -9.60 -6.43 -7.84
CA ARG A 270 -10.86 -6.48 -8.60
C ARG A 270 -11.84 -5.41 -8.11
N ASP A 271 -11.94 -5.22 -6.80
CA ASP A 271 -12.83 -4.24 -6.18
C ASP A 271 -12.39 -2.81 -6.55
N GLU A 272 -11.09 -2.52 -6.56
CA GLU A 272 -10.50 -1.24 -6.99
C GLU A 272 -10.81 -0.96 -8.47
N SER A 273 -10.67 -1.97 -9.33
CA SER A 273 -10.98 -1.86 -10.77
C SER A 273 -12.47 -1.62 -11.00
N PHE A 274 -13.33 -2.29 -10.22
CA PHE A 274 -14.77 -2.07 -10.26
C PHE A 274 -15.15 -0.68 -9.73
N GLY A 275 -14.56 -0.23 -8.62
CA GLY A 275 -14.73 1.12 -8.07
C GLY A 275 -14.36 2.20 -9.08
N HIS A 276 -13.27 2.02 -9.84
CA HIS A 276 -12.92 2.92 -10.93
C HIS A 276 -14.00 2.96 -12.02
N SER A 277 -14.53 1.80 -12.40
CA SER A 277 -15.61 1.68 -13.40
C SER A 277 -16.87 2.39 -12.91
N LEU A 278 -17.26 2.19 -11.65
CA LEU A 278 -18.39 2.91 -11.03
C LEU A 278 -18.15 4.41 -11.00
N ALA A 279 -16.94 4.88 -10.66
CA ALA A 279 -16.61 6.30 -10.63
C ALA A 279 -16.74 6.94 -12.03
N LEU A 280 -16.37 6.22 -13.10
CA LEU A 280 -16.58 6.68 -14.48
C LEU A 280 -18.07 6.77 -14.83
N LEU A 281 -18.85 5.75 -14.47
CA LEU A 281 -20.31 5.75 -14.66
C LEU A 281 -20.99 6.87 -13.85
N ALA A 282 -20.46 7.18 -12.67
CA ALA A 282 -20.96 8.23 -11.78
C ALA A 282 -20.65 9.66 -12.26
N ARG A 283 -19.70 9.87 -13.20
CA ARG A 283 -19.30 11.21 -13.66
C ARG A 283 -20.47 11.97 -14.27
N ARG A 284 -20.79 13.15 -13.75
CA ARG A 284 -21.86 14.01 -14.26
C ARG A 284 -21.30 15.36 -14.69
N ARG A 285 -21.87 15.95 -15.75
CA ARG A 285 -21.45 17.24 -16.32
C ARG A 285 -22.19 18.45 -15.69
N GLY A 286 -23.13 18.22 -14.77
CA GLY A 286 -23.89 19.30 -14.10
C GLY A 286 -25.04 18.82 -13.22
N GLY A 287 -25.69 19.78 -12.55
CA GLY A 287 -26.80 19.58 -11.61
C GLY A 287 -26.33 19.34 -10.16
N GLN A 288 -27.29 19.29 -9.23
CA GLN A 288 -26.98 19.06 -7.82
C GLN A 288 -26.26 17.73 -7.60
N PHE A 289 -25.20 17.77 -6.78
CA PHE A 289 -24.47 16.60 -6.35
C PHE A 289 -25.22 15.97 -5.16
N SER A 290 -26.05 14.96 -5.45
CA SER A 290 -26.81 14.20 -4.45
C SER A 290 -26.68 12.71 -4.68
N MET A 291 -26.83 11.91 -3.62
CA MET A 291 -26.75 10.44 -3.71
C MET A 291 -27.71 9.88 -4.77
N LYS A 292 -28.96 10.36 -4.79
CA LYS A 292 -29.96 9.96 -5.79
C LYS A 292 -29.47 10.25 -7.20
N ALA A 293 -28.90 11.43 -7.44
CA ALA A 293 -28.51 11.84 -8.77
C ALA A 293 -27.23 11.13 -9.26
N VAL A 294 -26.28 10.83 -8.36
CA VAL A 294 -25.11 9.98 -8.67
C VAL A 294 -25.55 8.55 -8.96
N SER A 295 -26.38 7.95 -8.10
CA SER A 295 -26.88 6.59 -8.26
C SER A 295 -27.67 6.41 -9.55
N ASN A 296 -28.54 7.38 -9.89
CA ASN A 296 -29.28 7.38 -11.14
C ASN A 296 -28.36 7.44 -12.37
N ALA A 297 -27.27 8.21 -12.32
CA ALA A 297 -26.33 8.27 -13.43
C ALA A 297 -25.59 6.94 -13.63
N VAL A 298 -25.18 6.30 -12.53
CA VAL A 298 -24.57 4.97 -12.56
C VAL A 298 -25.54 3.96 -13.16
N LEU A 299 -26.76 3.86 -12.60
CA LEU A 299 -27.77 2.91 -13.05
C LEU A 299 -28.10 3.11 -14.53
N LYS A 300 -28.44 4.32 -14.97
CA LYS A 300 -28.83 4.58 -16.37
C LYS A 300 -27.74 4.20 -17.36
N ARG A 301 -26.47 4.50 -17.05
CA ARG A 301 -25.35 4.15 -17.93
C ARG A 301 -25.02 2.67 -17.88
N PHE A 302 -25.18 2.04 -16.72
CA PHE A 302 -25.07 0.59 -16.60
C PHE A 302 -26.13 -0.11 -17.46
N LEU A 303 -27.40 0.28 -17.36
CA LEU A 303 -28.49 -0.27 -18.19
C LEU A 303 -28.26 -0.04 -19.69
N ALA A 304 -27.73 1.13 -20.06
CA ALA A 304 -27.44 1.44 -21.48
C ALA A 304 -26.27 0.63 -22.06
N GLY A 305 -25.32 0.21 -21.22
CA GLY A 305 -24.10 -0.49 -21.64
C GLY A 305 -24.12 -2.00 -21.49
N ASN A 306 -25.16 -2.58 -20.88
CA ASN A 306 -25.25 -4.02 -20.61
C ASN A 306 -26.57 -4.58 -21.13
N GLN A 307 -26.53 -5.76 -21.74
CA GLN A 307 -27.75 -6.53 -21.99
C GLN A 307 -28.31 -6.99 -20.64
N LEU A 308 -29.52 -6.54 -20.33
CA LEU A 308 -30.21 -6.98 -19.13
C LEU A 308 -30.81 -8.36 -19.40
N PRO A 309 -30.72 -9.29 -18.44
CA PRO A 309 -31.42 -10.55 -18.56
C PRO A 309 -32.91 -10.26 -18.73
N ARG A 310 -33.50 -10.82 -19.80
CA ARG A 310 -34.95 -10.84 -19.98
C ARG A 310 -35.49 -11.90 -19.03
N LEU A 311 -36.55 -11.58 -18.30
CA LEU A 311 -37.17 -12.51 -17.35
C LEU A 311 -38.00 -13.61 -18.03
N ASP A 312 -37.89 -13.75 -19.35
CA ASP A 312 -38.69 -14.61 -20.19
C ASP A 312 -37.81 -15.62 -20.97
N GLU A 313 -36.98 -16.39 -20.26
CA GLU A 313 -36.42 -17.70 -20.66
C GLU A 313 -36.20 -18.59 -19.42
#